data_AF-A0AAW2EUN5-F1
#
_entry.id   AF-A0AAW2EUN5-F1
#
_cell.length_a   1.000
_cell.length_b   1.000
_cell.length_c   1.000
_cell.angle_alpha   90.00
_cell.angle_beta   90.00
_cell.angle_gamma   90.00
#
_symmetry.space_group_name_H-M   'P 1'
#
loop_
_entity.id
_entity.type
_entity.pdbx_description
1 polymer ?
#
loop_
_entity_poly.entity_id
_entity_poly.type
_entity_poly.pdbx_seq_one_letter_code
_entity_poly.pdbx_strand_id
1 'polypeptide(L)'
;MAEGSSRRSKKFNQVKINLKDLGRKIKIPMYHCSELEQRFKITPWQAIGCSIARIQPLTGKGWTQKNIDMVKFLVEGYKVWIKIEECLNEEKAAVKLIRAPLGSEEALDIGKELIKRGDARYINYNYLRCQIGMVMSENNRFY
;
A
#
# COMPACT_ATOMS: atom_id res chain seq x y z
N MET A 1 -22.48 -7.40 54.44
CA MET A 1 -22.58 -8.08 53.13
C MET A 1 -22.66 -7.01 52.06
N ALA A 2 -21.59 -6.86 51.25
CA ALA A 2 -21.62 -6.30 49.90
C ALA A 2 -20.18 -6.37 49.34
N GLU A 3 -19.87 -7.44 48.61
CA GLU A 3 -18.62 -7.55 47.84
C GLU A 3 -18.73 -6.69 46.58
N GLY A 4 -18.01 -5.57 46.58
CA GLY A 4 -17.80 -4.75 45.40
C GLY A 4 -16.80 -5.41 44.45
N SER A 5 -17.30 -6.25 43.54
CA SER A 5 -16.50 -6.79 42.43
C SER A 5 -16.09 -5.69 41.45
N SER A 6 -14.89 -5.15 41.66
CA SER A 6 -14.19 -4.27 40.72
C SER A 6 -13.92 -5.03 39.41
N ARG A 7 -14.72 -4.78 38.38
CA ARG A 7 -14.47 -5.24 37.02
C ARG A 7 -13.26 -4.50 36.44
N ARG A 8 -12.04 -4.91 36.80
CA ARG A 8 -10.82 -4.58 36.05
C ARG A 8 -10.97 -5.14 34.63
N SER A 9 -11.18 -4.29 33.63
CA SER A 9 -11.09 -4.71 32.24
C SER A 9 -9.69 -5.27 32.01
N LYS A 10 -9.56 -6.58 31.77
CA LYS A 10 -8.29 -7.16 31.32
C LYS A 10 -7.95 -6.53 29.97
N LYS A 11 -7.05 -5.55 29.95
CA LYS A 11 -6.40 -5.08 28.72
C LYS A 11 -5.61 -6.28 28.17
N PHE A 12 -6.20 -7.03 27.24
CA PHE A 12 -5.45 -8.05 26.51
C PHE A 12 -4.29 -7.36 25.78
N ASN A 13 -3.08 -7.91 25.90
CA ASN A 13 -1.91 -7.37 25.21
C ASN A 13 -2.15 -7.52 23.70
N GLN A 14 -2.38 -6.40 23.02
CA GLN A 14 -2.65 -6.36 21.59
C GLN A 14 -1.37 -6.02 20.83
N VAL A 15 -1.15 -6.69 19.71
CA VAL A 15 -0.03 -6.44 18.80
C VAL A 15 -0.51 -5.93 17.45
N LYS A 16 0.32 -5.13 16.78
CA LYS A 16 0.08 -4.68 15.40
C LYS A 16 0.86 -5.60 14.45
N ILE A 17 0.18 -6.17 13.47
CA ILE A 17 0.77 -7.11 12.51
C ILE A 17 0.57 -6.57 11.09
N ASN A 18 1.60 -6.71 10.26
CA ASN A 18 1.52 -6.48 8.82
C ASN A 18 1.30 -7.82 8.12
N LEU A 19 0.13 -8.03 7.53
CA LEU A 19 -0.16 -9.17 6.67
C LEU A 19 0.52 -8.92 5.33
N LYS A 20 1.78 -9.31 5.23
CA LYS A 20 2.68 -8.97 4.12
C LYS A 20 2.20 -9.50 2.76
N ASP A 21 1.51 -10.64 2.71
CA ASP A 21 0.93 -11.18 1.47
C ASP A 21 -0.36 -10.47 1.03
N LEU A 22 -0.96 -9.66 1.90
CA LEU A 22 -2.21 -8.93 1.63
C LEU A 22 -2.02 -7.41 1.62
N GLY A 23 -0.85 -6.91 2.01
CA GLY A 23 -0.60 -5.48 2.16
C GLY A 23 -1.43 -4.78 3.26
N ARG A 24 -2.06 -5.53 4.17
CA ARG A 24 -2.97 -5.01 5.20
C ARG A 24 -2.31 -5.00 6.58
N LYS A 25 -2.64 -4.00 7.42
CA LYS A 25 -2.27 -3.98 8.84
C LYS A 25 -3.47 -4.32 9.71
N ILE A 26 -3.26 -5.17 10.72
CA ILE A 26 -4.29 -5.57 11.67
C ILE A 26 -3.79 -5.40 13.11
N LYS A 27 -4.73 -5.35 14.06
CA LYS A 27 -4.44 -5.35 15.49
C LYS A 27 -5.18 -6.51 16.13
N ILE A 28 -4.44 -7.46 16.71
CA ILE A 28 -5.00 -8.67 17.31
C ILE A 28 -4.39 -8.92 18.69
N PRO A 29 -5.05 -9.69 19.57
CA PRO A 29 -4.44 -10.16 20.80
C PRO A 29 -3.20 -11.04 20.53
N MET A 30 -2.18 -10.94 21.37
CA MET A 30 -0.93 -11.69 21.21
C MET A 30 -1.13 -13.22 21.15
N TYR A 31 -2.13 -13.76 21.85
CA TYR A 31 -2.40 -15.20 21.87
C TYR A 31 -3.01 -15.73 20.56
N HIS A 32 -3.35 -14.87 19.60
CA HIS A 32 -3.69 -15.27 18.23
C HIS A 32 -2.45 -15.35 17.32
N CYS A 33 -1.26 -15.01 17.82
CA CYS A 33 -0.01 -15.11 17.08
C CYS A 33 0.64 -16.47 17.32
N SER A 34 1.28 -17.02 16.30
CA SER A 34 2.11 -18.21 16.41
C SER A 34 3.40 -17.99 15.61
N GLU A 35 4.45 -18.71 15.98
CA GLU A 35 5.70 -18.67 15.23
C GLU A 35 5.48 -19.24 13.82
N LEU A 36 6.03 -18.56 12.81
CA LEU A 36 5.93 -19.00 11.43
C LEU A 36 6.97 -20.09 11.16
N GLU A 37 6.53 -21.27 10.76
CA GLU A 37 7.43 -22.38 10.41
C GLU A 37 8.36 -22.02 9.25
N GLN A 38 9.59 -22.55 9.26
CA GLN A 38 10.62 -22.23 8.27
C GLN A 38 10.19 -22.54 6.82
N ARG A 39 9.41 -23.60 6.61
CA ARG A 39 8.88 -23.97 5.28
C ARG A 39 8.03 -22.87 4.64
N PHE A 40 7.42 -21.99 5.44
CA PHE A 40 6.61 -20.87 4.93
C PHE A 40 7.42 -19.59 4.69
N LYS A 41 8.69 -19.55 5.13
CA LYS A 41 9.57 -18.38 4.94
C LYS A 41 10.33 -18.40 3.60
N ILE A 42 10.22 -19.50 2.84
CA ILE A 42 10.94 -19.69 1.57
C ILE A 42 10.35 -18.80 0.47
N THR A 43 9.04 -18.57 0.52
CA THR A 43 8.34 -17.75 -0.47
C THR A 43 8.45 -16.27 -0.11
N PRO A 44 8.87 -15.40 -1.04
CA PRO A 44 8.83 -13.96 -0.84
C PRO A 44 7.41 -13.47 -0.56
N TRP A 45 7.28 -12.29 0.05
CA TRP A 45 5.97 -11.67 0.27
C TRP A 45 5.24 -11.43 -1.06
N GLN A 46 3.95 -11.78 -1.08
CA GLN A 46 3.16 -11.76 -2.32
C GLN A 46 2.56 -10.39 -2.65
N ALA A 47 2.35 -9.52 -1.65
CA ALA A 47 1.88 -8.16 -1.93
C ALA A 47 3.06 -7.21 -2.19
N ILE A 48 3.01 -6.55 -3.33
CA ILE A 48 3.95 -5.50 -3.72
C ILE A 48 3.33 -4.14 -3.41
N GLY A 49 4.07 -3.27 -2.73
CA GLY A 49 3.62 -1.91 -2.45
C GLY A 49 3.67 -1.04 -3.70
N CYS A 50 2.53 -0.57 -4.18
CA CYS A 50 2.48 0.23 -5.40
C CYS A 50 2.08 1.69 -5.13
N SER A 51 2.68 2.63 -5.86
CA SER A 51 2.19 3.99 -6.03
C SER A 51 1.77 4.23 -7.49
N ILE A 52 0.75 5.06 -7.72
CA ILE A 52 0.41 5.47 -9.09
C ILE A 52 1.48 6.47 -9.55
N ALA A 53 2.15 6.15 -10.66
CA ALA A 53 3.27 6.92 -11.16
C ALA A 53 2.85 8.31 -11.62
N ARG A 54 3.77 9.28 -11.44
CA ARG A 54 3.70 10.64 -11.99
C ARG A 54 2.49 11.48 -11.55
N ILE A 55 1.87 11.15 -10.43
CA ILE A 55 0.80 11.95 -9.83
C ILE A 55 1.09 12.26 -8.36
N GLN A 56 0.55 13.38 -7.88
CA GLN A 56 0.57 13.73 -6.46
C GLN A 56 -0.74 14.40 -6.03
N PRO A 57 -1.02 14.46 -4.71
CA PRO A 57 -2.16 15.20 -4.19
C PRO A 57 -2.08 16.70 -4.54
N LEU A 58 -3.24 17.34 -4.66
CA LEU A 58 -3.31 18.77 -4.96
C LEU A 58 -2.75 19.65 -3.84
N THR A 59 -3.06 19.30 -2.59
CA THR A 59 -2.85 20.21 -1.44
C THR A 59 -1.55 19.95 -0.67
N GLY A 60 -0.67 19.06 -1.14
CA GLY A 60 0.60 18.70 -0.47
C GLY A 60 0.44 17.98 0.88
N LYS A 61 -0.76 17.98 1.48
CA LYS A 61 -1.10 17.35 2.77
C LYS A 61 -1.34 15.84 2.68
N GLY A 62 -1.00 15.21 1.56
CA GLY A 62 -1.28 13.80 1.29
C GLY A 62 -2.62 13.55 0.59
N TRP A 63 -2.90 12.27 0.30
CA TRP A 63 -4.14 11.84 -0.33
C TRP A 63 -5.30 11.85 0.68
N THR A 64 -6.45 12.37 0.27
CA THR A 64 -7.66 12.36 1.10
C THR A 64 -8.39 11.02 0.99
N GLN A 65 -9.30 10.73 1.93
CA GLN A 65 -10.16 9.55 1.84
C GLN A 65 -10.99 9.54 0.54
N LYS A 66 -11.49 10.71 0.11
CA LYS A 66 -12.19 10.88 -1.17
C LYS A 66 -11.32 10.42 -2.35
N ASN A 67 -10.03 10.76 -2.37
CA ASN A 67 -9.12 10.32 -3.43
C ASN A 67 -8.94 8.79 -3.41
N ILE A 68 -8.82 8.20 -2.21
CA ILE A 68 -8.68 6.75 -2.04
C ILE A 68 -9.94 6.03 -2.53
N ASP A 69 -11.12 6.51 -2.15
CA ASP A 69 -12.40 5.91 -2.55
C ASP A 69 -12.65 6.06 -4.05
N MET A 70 -12.22 7.17 -4.66
CA MET A 70 -12.24 7.33 -6.11
C MET A 70 -11.38 6.28 -6.82
N VAL A 71 -10.14 6.06 -6.36
CA VAL A 71 -9.29 5.02 -6.95
C VAL A 71 -9.93 3.66 -6.84
N LYS A 72 -10.47 3.31 -5.66
CA LYS A 72 -11.20 2.04 -5.46
C LYS A 72 -12.37 1.91 -6.42
N PHE A 73 -13.22 2.93 -6.51
CA PHE A 73 -14.36 2.94 -7.42
C PHE A 73 -13.95 2.70 -8.88
N LEU A 74 -12.81 3.24 -9.31
CA LEU A 74 -12.33 3.07 -10.68
C LEU A 74 -11.77 1.67 -10.97
N VAL A 75 -11.32 0.91 -9.96
CA VAL A 75 -10.56 -0.34 -10.18
C VAL A 75 -11.23 -1.59 -9.60
N GLU A 76 -12.07 -1.44 -8.58
CA GLU A 76 -12.70 -2.55 -7.87
C GLU A 76 -13.70 -3.27 -8.78
N GLY A 77 -13.60 -4.60 -8.84
CA GLY A 77 -14.41 -5.42 -9.74
C GLY A 77 -13.92 -5.46 -11.20
N TYR A 78 -12.86 -4.72 -11.55
CA TYR A 78 -12.32 -4.70 -12.91
C TYR A 78 -10.99 -5.47 -13.01
N LYS A 79 -10.73 -6.04 -14.19
CA LYS A 79 -9.37 -6.48 -14.54
C LYS A 79 -8.48 -5.25 -14.72
N VAL A 80 -7.34 -5.24 -14.05
CA VAL A 80 -6.35 -4.16 -14.16
C VAL A 80 -5.02 -4.70 -14.68
N TRP A 81 -4.36 -3.90 -15.50
CA TRP A 81 -3.00 -4.09 -15.97
C TRP A 81 -2.09 -3.15 -15.20
N ILE A 82 -1.00 -3.68 -14.69
CA ILE A 82 0.01 -2.93 -13.95
C ILE A 82 1.27 -2.92 -14.80
N LYS A 83 1.71 -1.73 -15.20
CA LYS A 83 3.01 -1.53 -15.84
C LYS A 83 3.94 -0.85 -14.86
N ILE A 84 5.07 -1.46 -14.56
CA ILE A 84 6.10 -0.86 -13.70
C ILE A 84 6.77 0.27 -14.48
N GLU A 85 6.74 1.48 -13.91
CA GLU A 85 7.43 2.65 -14.46
C GLU A 85 8.77 2.88 -13.74
N GLU A 86 8.83 2.59 -12.45
CA GLU A 86 10.04 2.71 -11.64
C GLU A 86 10.00 1.73 -10.44
N CYS A 87 11.08 1.00 -10.21
CA CYS A 87 11.28 0.27 -8.95
C CYS A 87 11.81 1.25 -7.90
N LEU A 88 11.09 1.42 -6.80
CA LEU A 88 11.48 2.31 -5.71
C LEU A 88 12.40 1.59 -4.72
N ASN A 89 12.11 0.31 -4.44
CA ASN A 89 12.96 -0.65 -3.74
C ASN A 89 12.44 -2.08 -3.99
N GLU A 90 13.01 -3.08 -3.31
CA GLU A 90 12.65 -4.51 -3.47
C GLU A 90 11.17 -4.83 -3.21
N GLU A 91 10.49 -4.06 -2.34
CA GLU A 91 9.08 -4.29 -1.99
C GLU A 91 8.14 -3.22 -2.56
N LYS A 92 8.65 -2.23 -3.33
CA LYS A 92 7.86 -1.08 -3.77
C LYS A 92 8.15 -0.63 -5.20
N ALA A 93 7.09 -0.30 -5.94
CA ALA A 93 7.18 0.21 -7.30
C ALA A 93 6.21 1.38 -7.55
N ALA A 94 6.63 2.32 -8.39
CA ALA A 94 5.73 3.26 -9.03
C ALA A 94 5.23 2.65 -10.34
N VAL A 95 3.91 2.64 -10.52
CA VAL A 95 3.25 1.89 -11.59
C VAL A 95 2.25 2.75 -12.35
N LYS A 96 2.11 2.44 -13.63
CA LYS A 96 0.95 2.83 -14.41
C LYS A 96 -0.15 1.79 -14.20
N LEU A 97 -1.28 2.22 -13.67
CA LEU A 97 -2.44 1.38 -13.42
C LEU A 97 -3.48 1.61 -14.51
N ILE A 98 -3.75 0.57 -15.31
CA ILE A 98 -4.66 0.62 -16.44
C ILE A 98 -5.83 -0.32 -16.20
N ARG A 99 -7.05 0.20 -16.13
CA ARG A 99 -8.25 -0.62 -16.15
C ARG A 99 -8.44 -1.20 -17.55
N ALA A 100 -8.65 -2.50 -17.64
CA ALA A 100 -9.03 -3.14 -18.88
C ALA A 100 -10.38 -2.59 -19.38
N PRO A 101 -10.60 -2.54 -20.70
CA PRO A 101 -11.89 -2.16 -21.26
C PRO A 101 -12.98 -3.17 -20.87
N LEU A 102 -14.21 -2.69 -20.70
CA LEU A 102 -15.41 -3.53 -20.54
C LEU A 102 -16.31 -3.32 -21.76
N GLY A 103 -16.54 -4.38 -22.54
CA GLY A 103 -17.34 -4.28 -23.77
C GLY A 103 -16.69 -3.33 -24.80
N SER A 104 -17.39 -2.26 -25.16
CA SER A 104 -16.93 -1.24 -26.12
C SER A 104 -16.20 -0.07 -25.48
N GLU A 105 -15.99 -0.06 -24.15
CA GLU A 105 -15.21 0.99 -23.50
C GLU A 105 -13.73 0.92 -23.90
N GLU A 106 -13.03 2.06 -23.79
CA GLU A 106 -11.58 2.08 -23.91
C GLU A 106 -10.90 1.71 -22.57
N ALA A 107 -9.63 1.29 -22.65
CA ALA A 107 -8.83 1.08 -21.45
C ALA A 107 -8.63 2.41 -20.69
N LEU A 108 -8.81 2.39 -19.36
CA LEU A 108 -8.73 3.60 -18.54
C LEU A 108 -7.41 3.69 -17.80
N ASP A 109 -6.63 4.72 -18.10
CA ASP A 109 -5.44 5.08 -17.33
C ASP A 109 -5.84 5.82 -16.04
N ILE A 110 -5.74 5.15 -14.90
CA ILE A 110 -6.23 5.67 -13.62
C ILE A 110 -5.51 6.96 -13.23
N GLY A 111 -4.19 7.05 -13.48
CA GLY A 111 -3.42 8.26 -13.16
C GLY A 111 -3.89 9.46 -13.98
N LYS A 112 -4.13 9.26 -15.28
CA LYS A 112 -4.68 10.32 -16.15
C LYS A 112 -6.10 10.71 -15.77
N GLU A 113 -6.94 9.75 -15.42
CA GLU A 113 -8.32 10.00 -15.04
C GLU A 113 -8.39 10.85 -13.75
N LEU A 114 -7.55 10.56 -12.76
CA LEU A 114 -7.45 11.37 -11.54
C LEU A 114 -7.02 12.82 -11.83
N ILE A 115 -6.10 13.02 -12.79
CA ILE A 115 -5.71 14.37 -13.22
C ILE A 115 -6.87 15.07 -13.93
N LYS A 116 -7.53 14.39 -14.88
CA LYS A 116 -8.66 14.93 -15.65
C LYS A 116 -9.81 15.39 -14.75
N ARG A 117 -10.06 14.65 -13.65
CA ARG A 117 -11.09 14.97 -12.65
C ARG A 117 -10.70 16.07 -11.67
N GLY A 118 -9.43 16.50 -11.66
CA GLY A 118 -8.91 17.41 -10.64
C GLY A 118 -8.77 16.77 -9.26
N ASP A 119 -8.61 15.44 -9.19
CA ASP A 119 -8.31 14.73 -7.93
C ASP A 119 -6.80 14.66 -7.67
N ALA A 120 -5.98 14.83 -8.71
CA ALA A 120 -4.52 14.80 -8.65
C ALA A 120 -3.89 15.81 -9.62
N ARG A 121 -2.59 16.09 -9.43
CA ARG A 121 -1.78 16.85 -10.40
C ARG A 121 -0.62 16.01 -10.90
N TYR A 122 -0.25 16.23 -12.16
CA TYR A 122 0.91 15.59 -12.76
C TYR A 122 2.22 16.09 -12.12
N ILE A 123 3.20 15.20 -12.06
CA ILE A 123 4.57 15.53 -11.69
C ILE A 123 5.57 14.95 -12.68
N ASN A 124 6.59 15.75 -12.99
CA ASN A 124 7.71 15.34 -13.80
C ASN A 124 8.95 15.14 -12.92
N TYR A 125 9.38 13.90 -12.74
CA TYR A 125 10.55 13.55 -11.90
C TYR A 125 11.90 13.82 -12.59
N ASN A 126 11.92 14.36 -13.81
CA ASN A 126 13.17 14.60 -14.55
C ASN A 126 14.15 15.60 -13.89
N TYR A 127 13.77 16.28 -12.79
CA TYR A 127 14.63 17.25 -12.10
C TYR A 127 15.30 16.77 -10.80
N LEU A 128 15.03 15.55 -10.33
CA LEU A 128 15.56 15.06 -9.03
C LEU A 128 16.44 13.80 -9.13
N ARG A 129 16.65 13.26 -10.34
CA ARG A 129 17.34 11.97 -10.53
C ARG A 129 18.88 12.06 -10.59
N CYS A 130 19.48 13.23 -10.40
CA CYS A 130 20.94 13.41 -10.43
C CYS A 130 21.65 13.59 -9.07
N GLN A 131 20.97 13.50 -7.92
CA GLN A 131 21.64 13.85 -6.64
C GLN A 131 21.45 12.92 -5.45
N ILE A 132 20.72 11.81 -5.55
CA ILE A 132 20.69 10.83 -4.44
C ILE A 132 21.43 9.59 -4.91
N GLY A 133 22.75 9.65 -4.73
CA GLY A 133 23.68 8.58 -4.97
C GLY A 133 23.31 7.32 -4.18
N MET A 134 23.73 6.20 -4.76
CA MET A 134 23.95 4.94 -4.09
C MET A 134 24.47 5.15 -2.67
N VAL A 135 23.65 4.83 -1.67
CA VAL A 135 24.15 4.32 -0.40
C VAL A 135 23.50 2.97 -0.20
N MET A 136 24.17 1.95 -0.72
CA MET A 136 24.04 0.58 -0.23
C MET A 136 24.51 0.62 1.23
N SER A 137 23.57 0.72 2.18
CA SER A 137 23.88 0.48 3.58
C SER A 137 23.93 -1.02 3.78
N GLU A 138 25.13 -1.59 3.72
CA GLU A 138 25.45 -2.85 4.38
C GLU A 138 24.98 -2.76 5.83
N ASN A 139 24.14 -3.72 6.24
CA ASN A 139 23.67 -4.04 7.60
C ASN A 139 22.15 -4.08 7.70
N ASN A 140 21.55 -5.15 7.18
CA ASN A 140 20.31 -5.68 7.72
C ASN A 140 20.50 -7.17 8.04
N ARG A 141 21.28 -7.45 9.09
CA ARG A 141 20.85 -8.47 10.05
C ARG A 141 19.65 -7.86 10.77
N PHE A 142 18.54 -8.56 10.86
CA PHE A 142 18.04 -9.12 12.12
C PHE A 142 16.73 -9.87 11.86
N TYR A 143 16.58 -10.89 12.70
CA TYR A 143 15.57 -11.93 12.82
C TYR A 143 14.11 -11.47 12.84
#